data_AF-Q96WH6-F1
#
_entry.id   AF-Q96WH6-F1
#
_cell.length_a   1.000
_cell.length_b   1.000
_cell.length_c   1.000
_cell.angle_alpha   90.00
_cell.angle_beta   90.00
_cell.angle_gamma   90.00
#
_symmetry.space_group_name_H-M   'P 1'
#
loop_
_entity.id
_entity.type
_entity.pdbx_description
1 polymer ?
#
loop_
_entity_poly.entity_id
_entity_poly.type
_entity_poly.pdbx_seq_one_letter_code
_entity_poly.pdbx_strand_id
1 'polypeptide(L)' 'RVLLHAAQEALEDAGYVEDSSPSFQSATMGCYIGLATGDYTDNLRNNIDTFYSSGTLRAFHSGRISYFFRLSGPSIV' A
#
# COMPACT_ATOMS: atom_id res chain seq x y z
N ARG A 1 6.45 -5.31 -0.43
CA ARG A 1 7.22 -5.49 0.82
C ARG A 1 7.93 -4.20 1.20
N VAL A 2 9.01 -3.81 0.51
CA VAL A 2 9.80 -2.60 0.85
C VAL A 2 8.93 -1.35 0.88
N LEU A 3 7.98 -1.24 -0.05
CA LEU A 3 7.00 -0.14 -0.09
C LEU A 3 6.23 0.06 1.23
N LEU A 4 5.83 -1.01 1.92
CA LEU A 4 5.08 -0.91 3.17
C LEU A 4 5.97 -0.44 4.33
N HIS A 5 7.24 -0.86 4.35
CA HIS A 5 8.21 -0.37 5.32
C HIS A 5 8.50 1.12 5.12
N ALA A 6 8.76 1.54 3.89
CA ALA A 6 8.98 2.95 3.58
C ALA A 6 7.75 3.83 3.91
N ALA A 7 6.54 3.31 3.68
CA ALA A 7 5.31 4.01 4.08
C ALA A 7 5.20 4.15 5.60
N GLN A 8 5.56 3.12 6.36
CA GLN A 8 5.59 3.19 7.82
C GLN A 8 6.60 4.24 8.31
N GLU A 9 7.84 4.17 7.83
CA GLU A 9 8.90 5.11 8.21
C GLU A 9 8.50 6.55 7.89
N ALA A 10 7.87 6.80 6.74
CA ALA A 10 7.39 8.11 6.34
C ALA A 10 6.23 8.63 7.21
N LEU A 11 5.30 7.75 7.60
CA LEU A 11 4.19 8.12 8.48
C LEU A 11 4.67 8.40 9.91
N GLU A 12 5.62 7.62 10.41
CA GLU A 12 6.27 7.84 11.71
C GLU A 12 7.03 9.17 11.73
N ASP A 13 7.80 9.48 10.68
CA ASP A 13 8.50 10.77 10.53
C ASP A 13 7.53 11.97 10.49
N ALA A 14 6.37 11.79 9.85
CA ALA A 14 5.30 12.79 9.83
C ALA A 14 4.55 12.92 11.17
N GLY A 15 4.83 12.06 12.16
CA GLY A 15 4.12 12.01 13.43
C GLY A 15 2.65 11.60 13.29
N TYR A 16 2.32 10.80 12.27
CA TYR A 16 0.96 10.36 11.99
C TYR A 16 0.41 9.51 13.14
N VAL A 17 -0.74 9.93 13.67
CA VAL A 17 -1.53 9.17 14.65
C VAL A 17 -2.98 9.19 14.17
N GLU A 18 -3.56 8.01 13.97
CA GLU A 18 -4.93 7.82 13.47
C GLU A 18 -5.93 8.69 14.24
N ASP A 19 -6.70 9.50 13.51
CA ASP A 19 -7.77 10.38 14.00
C ASP A 19 -7.38 11.38 15.11
N SER A 20 -6.08 11.64 15.31
CA SER A 20 -5.59 12.60 16.32
C SER A 20 -5.82 14.08 15.96
N SER A 21 -5.99 14.39 14.67
CA SER A 21 -6.24 15.74 14.17
C SER A 21 -7.13 15.70 12.93
N PRO A 22 -7.78 16.82 12.55
CA PRO A 22 -8.59 16.87 11.33
C PRO A 22 -7.85 16.48 10.06
N SER A 23 -6.53 16.71 9.99
CA SER A 23 -5.70 16.32 8.84
C SER A 23 -5.30 14.84 8.85
N PHE A 24 -5.42 14.14 9.98
CA PHE A 24 -5.08 12.72 10.13
C PHE A 24 -6.30 11.79 10.16
N GLN A 25 -7.48 12.32 9.80
CA GLN A 25 -8.67 11.51 9.66
C GLN A 25 -8.48 10.45 8.58
N SER A 26 -8.73 9.20 8.93
CA SER A 26 -8.57 8.05 8.01
C SER A 26 -9.37 8.21 6.71
N ALA A 27 -10.54 8.87 6.78
CA ALA A 27 -11.41 9.14 5.63
C ALA A 27 -10.86 10.19 4.64
N THR A 28 -9.97 11.07 5.07
CA THR A 28 -9.41 12.14 4.22
C THR A 28 -8.07 11.77 3.60
N MET A 29 -7.51 10.62 3.97
CA MET A 29 -6.18 10.17 3.55
C MET A 29 -6.28 9.17 2.39
N GLY A 30 -5.57 9.46 1.30
CA GLY A 30 -5.47 8.58 0.13
C GLY A 30 -4.05 8.05 -0.08
N CYS A 31 -3.93 6.93 -0.81
CA CYS A 31 -2.66 6.30 -1.18
C CYS A 31 -2.52 6.25 -2.70
N TYR A 32 -1.43 6.82 -3.23
CA TYR A 32 -1.16 6.89 -4.65
C TYR A 32 0.25 6.35 -4.90
N ILE A 33 0.36 5.28 -5.68
CA ILE A 33 1.62 4.59 -5.94
C ILE A 33 1.91 4.63 -7.44
N GLY A 34 3.08 5.11 -7.83
CA GLY A 34 3.56 4.93 -9.20
C GLY A 34 4.32 3.62 -9.34
N LEU A 35 3.90 2.74 -10.24
CA LEU A 35 4.76 1.67 -10.75
C LEU A 35 4.66 1.50 -12.26
N ALA A 36 5.77 1.10 -12.87
CA ALA A 36 5.84 0.81 -14.30
C ALA A 36 6.00 -0.69 -14.59
N THR A 37 6.81 -1.39 -13.79
CA THR A 37 7.21 -2.79 -14.09
C THR A 37 6.61 -3.78 -13.10
N GLY A 38 6.59 -5.05 -13.49
CA GLY A 38 5.96 -6.16 -12.76
C GLY A 38 6.89 -7.37 -12.60
N ASP A 39 8.20 -7.14 -12.52
CA ASP A 39 9.22 -8.17 -12.71
C ASP A 39 9.09 -9.34 -11.73
N TYR A 40 8.67 -9.08 -10.49
CA TYR A 40 8.44 -10.13 -9.51
C TYR A 40 7.28 -11.05 -9.92
N THR A 41 6.20 -10.48 -10.45
CA THR A 41 5.07 -11.23 -11.01
C THR A 41 5.51 -12.09 -12.19
N ASP A 42 6.29 -11.51 -13.10
CA ASP A 42 6.77 -12.21 -14.31
C ASP A 42 7.69 -13.38 -13.97
N ASN A 43 8.57 -13.21 -12.98
CA ASN A 43 9.45 -14.28 -12.50
C ASN A 43 8.68 -15.41 -11.79
N LEU A 44 7.55 -15.10 -11.16
CA LEU A 44 6.75 -16.05 -10.39
C LEU A 44 5.70 -16.79 -11.23
N ARG A 45 5.54 -16.45 -12.51
CA ARG A 45 4.46 -16.96 -13.40
C ARG A 45 4.31 -18.48 -13.47
N ASN A 46 5.38 -19.23 -13.22
CA ASN A 46 5.39 -20.69 -13.26
C ASN A 46 5.23 -21.35 -11.87
N ASN A 47 5.18 -20.58 -10.79
CA ASN A 47 5.09 -21.04 -9.40
C ASN A 47 3.90 -20.36 -8.71
N ILE A 48 2.69 -20.75 -9.08
CA ILE A 48 1.45 -20.11 -8.61
C ILE A 48 0.96 -20.78 -7.32
N ASP A 49 0.74 -19.96 -6.30
CA ASP A 49 0.17 -20.27 -4.98
C ASP A 49 -1.17 -19.52 -4.84
N THR A 50 -2.03 -19.95 -3.92
CA THR A 50 -3.16 -19.19 -3.36
C THR A 50 -2.87 -17.70 -3.11
N PHE A 51 -1.66 -17.32 -2.65
CA PHE A 51 -1.27 -15.93 -2.39
C PHE A 51 -0.64 -15.21 -3.58
N TYR A 52 -0.51 -15.85 -4.74
CA TYR A 52 0.06 -15.24 -5.94
C TYR A 52 -0.67 -13.94 -6.31
N SER A 53 -2.01 -13.98 -6.38
CA SER A 53 -2.84 -12.86 -6.79
C SER A 53 -2.73 -11.67 -5.83
N SER A 54 -3.01 -11.88 -4.54
CA SER A 54 -2.93 -10.82 -3.52
C SER A 54 -1.49 -10.35 -3.28
N GLY A 55 -0.50 -11.18 -3.63
CA GLY A 55 0.94 -10.93 -3.55
C GLY A 55 1.51 -10.03 -4.64
N THR A 56 0.95 -10.09 -5.85
CA THR A 56 1.62 -9.59 -7.06
C THR A 56 0.78 -8.63 -7.90
N LEU A 57 -0.55 -8.66 -7.78
CA LEU A 57 -1.42 -7.75 -8.54
C LEU A 57 -1.13 -6.29 -8.20
N ARG A 58 -1.11 -5.44 -9.24
CA ARG A 58 -0.78 -4.02 -9.11
C ARG A 58 -1.62 -3.30 -8.06
N ALA A 59 -2.94 -3.50 -8.05
CA ALA A 59 -3.85 -2.87 -7.10
C ALA A 59 -3.50 -3.10 -5.61
N PHE A 60 -2.82 -4.20 -5.28
CA PHE A 60 -2.41 -4.48 -3.91
C PHE A 60 -1.19 -3.66 -3.44
N HIS A 61 -0.52 -2.91 -4.32
CA HIS A 61 0.59 -2.05 -3.91
C HIS A 61 0.10 -0.89 -3.04
N SER A 62 -0.86 -0.09 -3.53
CA SER A 62 -1.53 0.92 -2.70
C SER A 62 -2.51 0.28 -1.72
N GLY A 63 -3.25 -0.75 -2.16
CA GLY A 63 -4.30 -1.37 -1.34
C GLY A 63 -3.77 -1.97 -0.03
N ARG A 64 -2.55 -2.52 0.00
CA ARG A 64 -1.94 -3.04 1.24
C ARG A 64 -1.57 -1.93 2.21
N ILE A 65 -1.15 -0.76 1.72
CA ILE A 65 -0.84 0.39 2.57
C ILE A 65 -2.15 0.93 3.17
N SER A 66 -3.16 1.17 2.32
CA SER A 66 -4.47 1.63 2.78
C SER A 66 -5.13 0.65 3.76
N TYR A 67 -5.02 -0.66 3.49
CA TYR A 67 -5.54 -1.69 4.40
C TYR A 67 -4.82 -1.70 5.75
N PHE A 68 -3.48 -1.64 5.75
CA PHE A 68 -2.69 -1.72 6.97
C PHE A 68 -2.89 -0.48 7.87
N PHE A 69 -2.92 0.71 7.27
CA PHE A 69 -3.10 1.99 7.99
C PHE A 69 -4.57 2.44 8.06
N ARG A 70 -5.52 1.60 7.64
CA ARG A 70 -6.97 1.89 7.64
C ARG A 70 -7.37 3.17 6.89
N LEU A 71 -6.58 3.55 5.89
CA LEU A 71 -6.90 4.70 5.05
C LEU A 71 -8.13 4.38 4.21
N SER A 72 -9.15 5.22 4.32
CA SER A 72 -10.45 5.02 3.67
C SER A 72 -10.63 5.91 2.43
N GLY A 73 -9.68 6.79 2.15
CA GLY A 73 -9.65 7.58 0.92
C GLY A 73 -9.21 6.77 -0.31
N PRO A 74 -9.00 7.45 -1.46
CA PRO A 74 -8.65 6.79 -2.71
C PRO A 74 -7.36 5.97 -2.61
N SER A 75 -7.35 4.76 -3.17
CA SER A 75 -6.18 3.87 -3.23
C SER A 75 -5.90 3.54 -4.69
N ILE A 76 -4.90 4.20 -5.28
CA ILE A 76 -4.65 4.19 -6.72
C ILE A 76 -3.21 3.77 -7.00
N VAL A 77 -3.05 3.02 -8.08
CA VAL A 77 -1.77 2.49 -8.59
C VAL A 77 -1.67 2.83 -10.07
#